data_AF-A0A382QIX9-F1
#
_entry.id   AF-A0A382QIX9-F1
#
_cell.length_a   1.000
_cell.length_b   1.000
_cell.length_c   1.000
_cell.angle_alpha   90.00
_cell.angle_beta   90.00
_cell.angle_gamma   90.00
#
_symmetry.space_group_name_H-M   'P 1'
#
loop_
_entity.id
_entity.type
_entity.pdbx_description
1 polymer ?
#
loop_
_entity_poly.entity_id
_entity_poly.type
_entity_poly.pdbx_seq_one_letter_code
_entity_poly.pdbx_strand_id
1 'polypeptide(L)' 'MNYSIEKIYHFTCNDFGDGCDMWWSIACEMNIDKKTFYCPWCGHKHTPPHRNVSEYFGKEQSKRGIA' A
#
# COMPACT_ATOMS: atom_id res chain seq x y z
N MET A 1 10.43 -15.23 -28.21
CA MET A 1 9.22 -14.85 -27.46
C MET A 1 9.66 -13.86 -26.38
N ASN A 2 8.99 -12.71 -26.26
CA ASN A 2 9.35 -11.68 -25.28
C ASN A 2 8.37 -11.76 -24.10
N TYR A 3 8.87 -11.64 -22.87
CA TYR A 3 8.07 -11.62 -21.64
C TYR A 3 8.65 -10.59 -20.66
N SER A 4 7.83 -10.10 -19.73
CA SER A 4 8.23 -9.24 -18.62
C SER A 4 7.65 -9.78 -17.30
N ILE A 5 8.25 -9.37 -16.19
CA ILE A 5 7.79 -9.69 -14.82
C ILE A 5 7.64 -8.36 -14.09
N GLU A 6 6.45 -8.10 -13.57
CA GLU A 6 6.17 -6.91 -12.76
C GLU A 6 6.04 -7.25 -11.27
N LYS A 7 6.38 -6.27 -10.42
CA LYS A 7 6.10 -6.32 -8.98
C LYS A 7 4.89 -5.45 -8.68
N ILE A 8 3.92 -6.01 -7.97
CA ILE A 8 2.71 -5.29 -7.56
C ILE A 8 2.85 -4.86 -6.10
N TYR A 9 2.83 -3.56 -5.86
CA TYR A 9 2.85 -2.96 -4.53
C TYR A 9 1.44 -2.58 -4.10
N HIS A 10 1.04 -3.01 -2.91
CA HIS A 10 -0.26 -2.66 -2.30
C HIS A 10 -0.07 -1.61 -1.22
N PHE A 11 -0.94 -0.60 -1.21
CA PHE A 11 -0.92 0.51 -0.28
C PHE A 11 -2.31 0.69 0.33
N THR A 12 -2.35 1.16 1.57
CA THR A 12 -3.59 1.44 2.30
C THR A 12 -3.50 2.81 2.96
N CYS A 13 -4.55 3.61 2.81
CA CYS A 13 -4.66 4.92 3.44
C CYS A 13 -5.20 4.79 4.87
N ASN A 14 -4.38 4.23 5.77
CA ASN A 14 -4.68 4.18 7.20
C ASN A 14 -3.37 4.35 7.99
N ASP A 15 -2.99 5.60 8.15
CA ASP A 15 -1.86 6.01 8.97
C ASP A 15 -2.39 6.32 10.37
N PHE A 16 -2.41 5.31 11.24
CA PHE A 16 -2.76 5.48 12.67
C PHE A 16 -4.15 6.09 12.92
N GLY A 17 -5.13 5.81 12.05
CA GLY A 17 -6.48 6.38 12.15
C GLY A 17 -6.68 7.71 11.44
N ASP A 18 -5.65 8.22 10.75
CA ASP A 18 -5.75 9.33 9.81
C ASP A 18 -5.72 8.78 8.37
N GLY A 19 -6.62 9.28 7.52
CA GLY A 19 -6.85 8.78 6.16
C GLY A 19 -8.26 8.22 5.91
N CYS A 20 -8.49 7.73 4.69
CA CYS A 20 -9.82 7.33 4.22
C CYS A 20 -10.07 5.81 4.20
N ASP A 21 -9.15 5.01 4.77
CA ASP A 21 -9.19 3.54 4.79
C ASP A 21 -9.21 2.85 3.41
N MET A 22 -9.16 3.63 2.32
CA MET A 22 -9.10 3.12 0.97
C MET A 22 -7.73 2.52 0.64
N TRP A 23 -7.70 1.61 -0.33
CA TRP A 23 -6.47 0.96 -0.79
C TRP A 23 -6.22 1.25 -2.28
N TRP A 24 -4.97 1.08 -2.71
CA TRP A 24 -4.60 1.12 -4.12
C TRP A 24 -3.37 0.25 -4.38
N SER A 25 -3.09 -0.06 -5.65
CA SER A 25 -1.92 -0.80 -6.06
C SER A 25 -1.17 -0.13 -7.21
N ILE A 26 0.15 -0.34 -7.26
CA ILE A 26 1.02 0.12 -8.35
C ILE A 26 1.82 -1.10 -8.82
N ALA A 27 1.64 -1.46 -10.09
CA ALA A 27 2.49 -2.44 -10.77
C ALA A 27 3.70 -1.72 -11.37
N CYS A 28 4.91 -2.22 -11.09
CA CYS A 28 6.14 -1.62 -11.57
C CYS A 28 7.26 -2.66 -11.71
N GLU A 29 8.14 -2.49 -12.69
CA GLU A 29 9.33 -3.34 -12.85
C GLU A 29 10.46 -2.94 -11.89
N MET A 30 10.46 -1.67 -11.43
CA MET A 30 11.47 -1.13 -10.52
C MET A 30 11.01 -1.11 -9.06
N ASN A 31 11.97 -1.06 -8.14
CA ASN A 31 11.68 -0.89 -6.72
C ASN A 31 11.21 0.54 -6.44
N ILE A 32 10.00 0.68 -5.93
CA ILE A 32 9.43 1.98 -5.56
C ILE A 32 10.08 2.50 -4.26
N ASP A 33 10.64 3.72 -4.32
CA ASP A 33 11.09 4.44 -3.12
C ASP A 33 9.90 5.05 -2.38
N LYS A 34 9.67 4.61 -1.14
CA LYS A 34 8.53 5.00 -0.31
C LYS A 34 8.89 6.25 0.51
N LYS A 35 9.40 7.33 -0.09
CA LYS A 35 9.81 8.52 0.69
C LYS A 35 8.68 9.49 0.99
N THR A 36 7.65 9.53 0.15
CA THR A 36 6.39 10.28 0.38
C THR A 36 5.39 9.85 -0.67
N PHE A 37 4.20 9.40 -0.27
CA PHE A 37 3.09 9.11 -1.19
C PHE A 37 1.87 9.94 -0.82
N TYR A 38 1.12 10.41 -1.82
CA TYR A 38 -0.21 10.98 -1.57
C TYR A 38 -1.26 9.91 -1.82
N CYS A 39 -2.23 9.83 -0.92
CA CYS A 39 -3.40 9.00 -1.15
C CYS A 39 -4.16 9.54 -2.36
N PRO A 40 -4.42 8.73 -3.40
CA PRO A 40 -5.14 9.18 -4.58
C PRO A 40 -6.61 9.50 -4.29
N TRP A 41 -7.14 9.04 -3.15
CA TRP A 41 -8.55 9.18 -2.79
C TRP A 41 -8.85 10.44 -1.98
N CYS A 42 -8.04 10.73 -0.95
CA CYS A 42 -8.28 11.86 -0.04
C CYS A 42 -7.19 12.93 -0.07
N GLY A 43 -6.11 12.74 -0.85
CA GLY A 43 -4.98 13.66 -0.87
C GLY A 43 -4.12 13.64 0.40
N HIS A 44 -4.35 12.70 1.32
CA HIS A 44 -3.52 12.55 2.53
C HIS A 44 -2.06 12.27 2.18
N LYS A 45 -1.13 12.94 2.86
CA LYS A 45 0.30 12.78 2.63
C LYS A 45 0.87 11.72 3.58
N HIS A 46 1.22 10.56 3.03
CA HIS A 46 1.93 9.50 3.74
C HIS A 46 3.40 9.87 3.89
N THR A 47 3.84 10.04 5.15
CA THR A 47 5.25 10.31 5.50
C THR A 47 5.90 9.09 6.14
N PRO A 48 7.19 8.81 5.87
CA PRO A 48 7.95 7.78 6.57
C PRO A 48 7.98 8.01 8.10
N PRO A 49 8.18 6.95 8.90
CA PRO A 49 8.41 5.56 8.49
C PRO A 49 7.12 4.83 8.08
N HIS A 50 7.12 4.22 6.88
CA HIS A 50 6.02 3.36 6.46
C HIS A 50 6.12 1.98 7.10
N ARG A 51 5.00 1.46 7.59
CA ARG A 51 4.91 0.10 8.17
C ARG A 51 4.55 -0.93 7.11
N ASN A 52 5.18 -2.11 7.16
CA ASN A 52 4.69 -3.25 6.41
C ASN A 52 3.46 -3.83 7.14
N VAL A 53 2.29 -3.68 6.52
CA VAL A 53 1.03 -4.15 7.10
C VAL A 53 0.97 -5.67 7.26
N SER A 54 1.67 -6.46 6.43
CA SER A 54 1.70 -7.92 6.58
C SER A 54 2.54 -8.38 7.77
N GLU A 55 3.55 -7.60 8.14
CA GLU A 55 4.37 -7.83 9.33
C GLU A 55 3.64 -7.32 10.58
N TYR A 56 2.97 -6.16 10.49
CA TYR A 56 2.34 -5.51 11.64
C TYR A 56 1.06 -6.21 12.11
N PHE A 57 0.21 -6.66 11.19
CA PHE A 57 -1.06 -7.34 11.53
C PHE A 57 -0.96 -8.87 11.50
N GLY A 58 0.25 -9.41 11.26
CA GLY A 58 0.45 -10.83 10.98
C GLY A 58 -0.23 -11.29 9.69
N LYS A 59 -0.17 -12.60 9.40
CA LYS A 59 -0.79 -13.23 8.21
C LYS A 59 -2.33 -13.11 8.16
N GLU A 60 -2.97 -12.40 9.10
CA GLU A 60 -4.41 -12.13 9.12
C GLU A 60 -4.83 -10.95 8.22
N GLN A 61 -4.01 -10.61 7.21
CA GLN A 61 -4.31 -9.56 6.21
C GLN A 61 -5.63 -9.77 5.44
N SER A 62 -6.29 -10.92 5.53
CA SER A 62 -7.51 -11.22 4.75
C SER A 62 -8.85 -10.92 5.44
N LYS A 63 -8.89 -10.54 6.72
CA LYS A 63 -10.19 -10.35 7.42
C LYS A 63 -10.92 -9.05 7.12
N ARG A 64 -10.30 -8.08 6.41
CA ARG A 64 -11.03 -6.89 5.89
C ARG A 64 -11.91 -7.20 4.67
N GLY A 65 -12.05 -8.47 4.30
CA GLY A 65 -12.84 -8.92 3.18
C GLY A 65 -14.12 -9.69 3.53
N ILE A 66 -14.77 -9.50 4.70
CA ILE A 66 -16.15 -9.98 4.88
C ILE A 66 -16.90 -9.10 5.91
N ALA A 67 -18.00 -8.51 5.45
CA ALA A 67 -19.04 -7.75 6.15
C ALA A 67 -18.74 -6.29 6.52
#